data_AF-A0A9D7SVH0-F1
#
_entry.id   AF-A0A9D7SVH0-F1
#
_cell.length_a   1.000
_cell.length_b   1.000
_cell.length_c   1.000
_cell.angle_alpha   90.00
_cell.angle_beta   90.00
_cell.angle_gamma   90.00
#
_symmetry.space_group_name_H-M   'P 1'
#
loop_
_entity.id
_entity.type
_entity.pdbx_description
1 polymer ?
#
loop_
_entity_poly.entity_id
_entity_poly.type
_entity_poly.pdbx_seq_one_letter_code
_entity_poly.pdbx_strand_id
1 'polypeptide(L)'
;MPELTGFYLVGGTSLGLQLGHRNSIDIDLFSQHEFEDQFIIDCITKKYVFLEKFRRKNTIIGFIHDIKVDFICHPYPLVKEPISEEGITYLSKEDIAAMKLNAIAGSGQRLKDFIDVYFLLESLSVNDMLECYSIKYPNSNPMIALKAISYFEDIDPDIDPPKMKTPLSLKKIKKRITEAVLHQYKTFKE
;
A
#
# COMPACT_ATOMS: atom_id res chain seq x y z
N MET A 1 16.86 -7.46 -10.82
CA MET A 1 16.49 -8.60 -11.70
C MET A 1 15.81 -8.00 -12.93
N PRO A 2 16.44 -7.98 -14.11
CA PRO A 2 15.86 -7.38 -15.33
C PRO A 2 14.48 -7.95 -15.68
N GLU A 3 14.21 -9.19 -15.28
CA GLU A 3 12.95 -9.91 -15.52
C GLU A 3 11.77 -9.32 -14.71
N LEU A 4 12.05 -8.49 -13.71
CA LEU A 4 11.07 -7.75 -12.92
C LEU A 4 10.90 -6.30 -13.39
N THR A 5 11.42 -5.94 -14.57
CA THR A 5 11.16 -4.62 -15.17
C THR A 5 9.66 -4.43 -15.36
N GLY A 6 9.12 -3.32 -14.85
CA GLY A 6 7.67 -3.05 -14.86
C GLY A 6 6.94 -3.49 -13.59
N PHE A 7 7.61 -4.14 -12.64
CA PHE A 7 7.11 -4.33 -11.29
C PHE A 7 7.57 -3.20 -10.37
N TYR A 8 6.66 -2.77 -9.50
CA TYR A 8 6.88 -1.70 -8.53
C TYR A 8 6.66 -2.23 -7.12
N LEU A 9 7.53 -1.84 -6.19
CA LEU A 9 7.31 -2.08 -4.78
C LEU A 9 6.19 -1.17 -4.28
N VAL A 10 5.15 -1.78 -3.71
CA VAL A 10 3.96 -1.08 -3.22
C VAL A 10 3.69 -1.35 -1.74
N GLY A 11 2.52 -0.91 -1.28
CA GLY A 11 1.97 -1.34 0.00
C GLY A 11 2.73 -0.79 1.22
N GLY A 12 2.64 -1.54 2.32
CA GLY A 12 3.20 -1.13 3.60
C GLY A 12 4.73 -1.05 3.61
N THR A 13 5.38 -1.91 2.84
CA THR A 13 6.85 -2.00 2.78
C THR A 13 7.43 -0.86 1.97
N SER A 14 6.85 -0.55 0.80
CA SER A 14 7.22 0.65 0.04
C SER A 14 7.09 1.92 0.87
N LEU A 15 5.96 2.10 1.56
CA LEU A 15 5.74 3.30 2.38
C LEU A 15 6.64 3.33 3.62
N GLY A 16 6.87 2.18 4.27
CA GLY A 16 7.75 2.07 5.43
C GLY A 16 9.20 2.42 5.10
N LEU A 17 9.66 2.12 3.88
CA LEU A 17 10.98 2.54 3.39
C LEU A 17 11.01 4.05 3.10
N GLN A 18 9.96 4.60 2.48
CA GLN A 18 9.87 6.02 2.14
C GLN A 18 9.70 6.97 3.33
N LEU A 19 9.00 6.54 4.39
CA LEU A 19 8.66 7.38 5.55
C LEU A 19 9.35 6.95 6.84
N GLY A 20 9.82 5.71 6.92
CA GLY A 20 10.52 5.20 8.10
C GLY A 20 9.64 5.00 9.33
N HIS A 21 8.31 5.07 9.25
CA HIS A 21 7.39 5.11 10.40
C HIS A 21 7.12 3.75 11.07
N ARG A 22 7.22 2.65 10.31
CA ARG A 22 7.04 1.28 10.83
C ARG A 22 7.86 0.26 10.05
N ASN A 23 8.08 -0.90 10.63
CA ASN A 23 8.65 -2.05 9.93
C ASN A 23 7.54 -2.81 9.19
N SER A 24 7.85 -3.28 7.99
CA SER A 24 6.99 -4.12 7.16
C SER A 24 7.90 -5.11 6.43
N ILE A 25 7.56 -6.39 6.48
CA ILE A 25 8.46 -7.48 6.06
C ILE A 25 7.99 -8.11 4.74
N ASP A 26 6.71 -7.96 4.39
CA ASP A 26 6.15 -8.49 3.14
C ASP A 26 6.67 -7.73 1.92
N ILE A 27 6.83 -8.40 0.78
CA ILE A 27 7.20 -7.77 -0.49
C ILE A 27 6.02 -7.86 -1.45
N ASP A 28 5.35 -6.73 -1.66
CA ASP A 28 4.27 -6.59 -2.65
C ASP A 28 4.83 -5.94 -3.93
N LEU A 29 4.90 -6.70 -5.02
CA LEU A 29 5.39 -6.26 -6.32
C LEU A 29 4.26 -6.20 -7.34
N PHE A 30 3.83 -5.00 -7.71
CA PHE A 30 2.68 -4.82 -8.59
C PHE A 30 3.13 -4.33 -9.98
N SER A 31 2.49 -4.85 -11.02
CA SER A 31 2.71 -4.43 -12.42
C SER A 31 1.45 -3.77 -12.98
N GLN A 32 1.59 -2.77 -13.86
CA GLN A 32 0.47 -2.22 -14.62
C GLN A 32 0.04 -3.11 -15.80
N HIS A 33 0.91 -4.04 -16.19
CA HIS A 33 0.72 -4.89 -17.36
C HIS A 33 0.61 -6.36 -16.95
N GLU A 34 -0.13 -7.12 -17.75
CA GLU A 34 -0.13 -8.57 -17.64
C GLU A 34 1.29 -9.12 -17.77
N PHE A 35 1.55 -10.23 -17.09
CA PHE A 35 2.82 -10.94 -17.14
C PHE A 35 2.59 -12.43 -17.29
N GLU A 36 3.62 -13.15 -17.74
CA GLU A 36 3.57 -14.60 -17.87
C GLU A 36 3.98 -15.22 -16.53
N ASP A 37 3.02 -15.85 -15.86
CA ASP A 37 3.20 -16.31 -14.49
C ASP A 37 4.33 -17.36 -14.39
N GLN A 38 4.48 -18.25 -15.39
CA GLN A 38 5.52 -19.29 -15.39
C GLN A 38 6.90 -18.71 -15.52
N PHE A 39 7.07 -17.75 -16.41
CA PHE A 39 8.31 -17.03 -16.60
C PHE A 39 8.77 -16.35 -15.31
N ILE A 40 7.88 -15.67 -14.58
CA ILE A 40 8.23 -15.04 -13.31
C ILE A 40 8.69 -16.07 -12.27
N ILE A 41 7.96 -17.19 -12.12
CA ILE A 41 8.35 -18.26 -11.18
C ILE A 41 9.68 -18.89 -11.58
N ASP A 42 9.91 -19.17 -12.85
CA ASP A 42 11.17 -19.72 -13.35
C ASP A 42 12.34 -18.76 -13.08
N CYS A 43 12.12 -17.45 -13.21
CA CYS A 43 13.15 -16.45 -12.92
C CYS A 43 13.47 -16.37 -11.42
N ILE A 44 12.47 -16.48 -10.55
CA ILE A 44 12.66 -16.48 -9.09
C ILE A 44 13.38 -17.76 -8.66
N THR A 45 12.90 -18.93 -9.11
CA THR A 45 13.43 -20.25 -8.72
C THR A 45 14.86 -20.51 -9.19
N LYS A 46 15.31 -19.84 -10.26
CA LYS A 46 16.72 -19.83 -10.68
C LYS A 46 17.67 -19.19 -9.65
N LYS A 47 17.17 -18.28 -8.82
CA LYS A 47 17.99 -17.49 -7.87
C LYS A 47 17.69 -17.80 -6.41
N TYR A 48 16.46 -18.21 -6.10
CA TYR A 48 15.99 -18.38 -4.74
C TYR A 48 15.11 -19.63 -4.60
N VAL A 49 15.03 -20.17 -3.39
CA VAL A 49 14.01 -21.18 -3.05
C VAL A 49 12.67 -20.46 -2.91
N PHE A 50 11.75 -20.76 -3.82
CA PHE A 50 10.40 -20.20 -3.83
C PHE A 50 9.37 -21.25 -3.43
N LEU A 51 8.60 -20.96 -2.39
CA LEU A 51 7.45 -21.75 -1.97
C LEU A 51 6.18 -21.09 -2.47
N GLU A 52 5.67 -21.57 -3.62
CA GLU A 52 4.38 -21.14 -4.14
C GLU A 52 3.25 -21.52 -3.17
N LYS A 53 2.35 -20.58 -2.90
CA LYS A 53 1.14 -20.81 -2.08
C LYS A 53 -0.13 -20.69 -2.89
N PHE A 54 -0.16 -19.76 -3.82
CA PHE A 54 -1.30 -19.52 -4.66
C PHE A 54 -0.85 -18.95 -6.00
N ARG A 55 -1.53 -19.40 -7.06
CA ARG A 55 -1.33 -18.92 -8.40
C ARG A 55 -2.63 -18.82 -9.16
N ARG A 56 -2.80 -17.71 -9.85
CA ARG A 56 -3.84 -17.44 -10.84
C ARG A 56 -3.24 -16.52 -11.91
N LYS A 57 -3.85 -16.45 -13.09
CA LYS A 57 -3.44 -15.51 -14.16
C LYS A 57 -3.12 -14.11 -13.57
N ASN A 58 -1.87 -13.67 -13.72
CA ASN A 58 -1.35 -12.40 -13.22
C ASN A 58 -1.35 -12.22 -11.69
N THR A 59 -1.32 -13.30 -10.92
CA THR A 59 -1.27 -13.28 -9.46
C THR A 59 -0.49 -14.47 -8.95
N ILE A 60 0.68 -14.21 -8.37
CA ILE A 60 1.53 -15.21 -7.73
C ILE A 60 1.71 -14.78 -6.28
N ILE A 61 1.40 -15.67 -5.35
CA ILE A 61 1.63 -15.46 -3.92
C ILE A 61 2.45 -16.63 -3.42
N GLY A 62 3.52 -16.32 -2.69
CA GLY A 62 4.36 -17.35 -2.11
C GLY A 62 5.33 -16.78 -1.10
N PHE A 63 6.37 -17.55 -0.85
CA PHE A 63 7.42 -17.19 0.07
C PHE A 63 8.79 -17.39 -0.58
N ILE A 64 9.68 -16.42 -0.39
CA ILE A 64 11.11 -16.58 -0.62
C ILE A 64 11.75 -16.66 0.76
N HIS A 65 12.26 -17.84 1.12
CA HIS A 65 12.58 -18.17 2.52
C HIS A 65 11.37 -17.98 3.44
N ASP A 66 11.44 -17.09 4.42
CA ASP A 66 10.38 -16.73 5.37
C ASP A 66 9.67 -15.41 5.01
N ILE A 67 10.06 -14.75 3.92
CA ILE A 67 9.48 -13.48 3.46
C ILE A 67 8.34 -13.77 2.49
N LYS A 68 7.15 -13.26 2.81
CA LYS A 68 5.99 -13.30 1.92
C LYS A 68 6.25 -12.40 0.70
N VAL A 69 6.02 -12.93 -0.50
CA VAL A 69 6.18 -12.19 -1.75
C VAL A 69 4.95 -12.36 -2.63
N ASP A 70 4.36 -11.24 -3.03
CA ASP A 70 3.18 -11.17 -3.89
C ASP A 70 3.55 -10.48 -5.21
N PHE A 71 3.27 -11.12 -6.34
CA PHE A 71 3.36 -10.53 -7.68
C PHE A 71 1.96 -10.41 -8.25
N ILE A 72 1.50 -9.18 -8.51
CA ILE A 72 0.10 -8.94 -8.89
C ILE A 72 0.04 -7.95 -10.05
N CYS A 73 -0.73 -8.26 -11.10
CA CYS A 73 -1.09 -7.25 -12.08
C CYS A 73 -2.20 -6.37 -11.50
N HIS A 74 -1.89 -5.10 -11.34
CA HIS A 74 -2.78 -4.06 -10.87
C HIS A 74 -2.90 -3.01 -12.00
N PRO A 75 -3.74 -3.28 -13.03
CA PRO A 75 -3.78 -2.52 -14.27
C PRO A 75 -4.56 -1.20 -14.11
N TYR A 76 -4.11 -0.38 -13.17
CA TYR A 76 -4.62 0.95 -12.88
C TYR A 76 -3.56 2.00 -13.23
N PRO A 77 -3.97 3.21 -13.64
CA PRO A 77 -3.02 4.27 -13.94
C PRO A 77 -2.12 4.59 -12.73
N LEU A 78 -0.93 5.09 -13.04
CA LEU A 78 -0.07 5.70 -12.03
C LEU A 78 -0.58 7.11 -11.77
N VAL A 79 -0.62 7.49 -10.49
CA VAL A 79 -0.98 8.86 -10.11
C VAL A 79 0.22 9.79 -10.31
N LYS A 80 1.42 9.30 -9.98
CA LYS A 80 2.70 9.95 -10.25
C LYS A 80 3.75 8.95 -10.74
N GLU A 81 4.81 9.50 -11.32
CA GLU A 81 5.96 8.71 -11.75
C GLU A 81 6.55 7.88 -10.59
N PRO A 82 6.93 6.61 -10.83
CA PRO A 82 7.60 5.79 -9.85
C PRO A 82 8.96 6.37 -9.44
N ILE A 83 9.35 6.10 -8.20
CA ILE A 83 10.63 6.54 -7.64
C ILE A 83 11.61 5.38 -7.78
N SER A 84 12.81 5.61 -8.32
CA SER A 84 13.85 4.58 -8.39
C SER A 84 15.05 4.97 -7.55
N GLU A 85 15.40 4.13 -6.58
CA GLU A 85 16.51 4.36 -5.66
C GLU A 85 17.17 3.01 -5.30
N GLU A 86 18.50 2.96 -5.29
CA GLU A 86 19.30 1.77 -4.95
C GLU A 86 18.90 0.49 -5.71
N GLY A 87 18.42 0.63 -6.96
CA GLY A 87 18.01 -0.49 -7.80
C GLY A 87 16.62 -1.06 -7.48
N ILE A 88 15.85 -0.38 -6.64
CA ILE A 88 14.44 -0.69 -6.35
C ILE A 88 13.57 0.42 -6.93
N THR A 89 12.47 0.05 -7.59
CA THR A 89 11.47 1.00 -8.07
C THR A 89 10.21 0.92 -7.22
N TYR A 90 9.83 2.04 -6.62
CA TYR A 90 8.70 2.21 -5.71
C TYR A 90 7.58 2.97 -6.41
N LEU A 91 6.32 2.66 -6.05
CA LEU A 91 5.26 3.62 -6.33
C LEU A 91 5.36 4.86 -5.43
N SER A 92 4.90 5.98 -5.97
CA SER A 92 4.83 7.26 -5.27
C SER A 92 3.95 7.19 -4.01
N LYS A 93 4.11 8.14 -3.09
CA LYS A 93 3.24 8.23 -1.90
C LYS A 93 1.79 8.49 -2.30
N GLU A 94 1.58 9.22 -3.39
CA GLU A 94 0.29 9.54 -3.98
C GLU A 94 -0.43 8.26 -4.47
N ASP A 95 0.28 7.39 -5.18
CA ASP A 95 -0.23 6.08 -5.59
C ASP A 95 -0.54 5.20 -4.38
N ILE A 96 0.37 5.14 -3.40
CA ILE A 96 0.16 4.34 -2.19
C ILE A 96 -1.01 4.87 -1.36
N ALA A 97 -1.18 6.19 -1.28
CA ALA A 97 -2.31 6.82 -0.60
C ALA A 97 -3.65 6.39 -1.22
N ALA A 98 -3.75 6.45 -2.56
CA ALA A 98 -4.91 5.93 -3.28
C ALA A 98 -5.17 4.45 -2.97
N MET A 99 -4.12 3.62 -2.99
CA MET A 99 -4.24 2.18 -2.67
C MET A 99 -4.71 1.94 -1.23
N LYS A 100 -4.27 2.76 -0.27
CA LYS A 100 -4.72 2.68 1.14
C LYS A 100 -6.17 3.06 1.29
N LEU A 101 -6.61 4.13 0.63
CA LEU A 101 -8.03 4.50 0.58
C LEU A 101 -8.88 3.38 0.00
N ASN A 102 -8.42 2.71 -1.06
CA ASN A 102 -9.11 1.56 -1.64
C ASN A 102 -9.20 0.36 -0.69
N ALA A 103 -8.11 0.04 0.02
CA ALA A 103 -8.09 -1.05 0.99
C ALA A 103 -9.02 -0.79 2.18
N ILE A 104 -9.04 0.44 2.71
CA ILE A 104 -9.93 0.84 3.80
C ILE A 104 -11.39 0.84 3.33
N ALA A 105 -11.68 1.35 2.13
CA ALA A 105 -13.03 1.32 1.57
C ALA A 105 -13.59 -0.10 1.36
N GLY A 106 -12.73 -1.07 1.06
CA GLY A 106 -13.14 -2.46 0.84
C GLY A 106 -13.25 -3.33 2.09
N SER A 107 -12.48 -3.03 3.15
CA SER A 107 -12.46 -3.83 4.39
C SER A 107 -12.48 -3.00 5.67
N GLY A 108 -11.58 -2.01 5.79
CA GLY A 108 -11.53 -1.14 6.97
C GLY A 108 -11.05 -1.79 8.28
N GLN A 109 -10.65 -3.07 8.26
CA GLN A 109 -10.33 -3.80 9.50
C GLN A 109 -8.88 -3.66 9.97
N ARG A 110 -7.93 -3.43 9.05
CA ARG A 110 -6.49 -3.50 9.36
C ARG A 110 -5.99 -2.17 9.92
N LEU A 111 -5.56 -2.18 11.19
CA LEU A 111 -5.01 -0.99 11.85
C LEU A 111 -3.83 -0.36 11.07
N LYS A 112 -2.99 -1.18 10.42
CA LYS A 112 -1.82 -0.69 9.67
C LYS A 112 -2.19 0.26 8.52
N ASP A 113 -3.37 0.10 7.92
CA ASP A 113 -3.80 0.98 6.82
C ASP A 113 -4.14 2.39 7.35
N PHE A 114 -4.75 2.49 8.54
CA PHE A 114 -5.01 3.78 9.19
C PHE A 114 -3.72 4.43 9.72
N ILE A 115 -2.76 3.64 10.19
CA ILE A 115 -1.42 4.14 10.55
C ILE A 115 -0.75 4.74 9.32
N ASP A 116 -0.80 4.04 8.18
CA ASP A 116 -0.21 4.55 6.94
C ASP A 116 -0.89 5.88 6.52
N VAL A 117 -2.22 5.99 6.61
CA VAL A 117 -2.93 7.27 6.39
C VAL A 117 -2.48 8.36 7.37
N TYR A 118 -2.31 8.03 8.66
CA TYR A 118 -1.86 8.98 9.68
C TYR A 118 -0.52 9.65 9.35
N PHE A 119 0.43 8.89 8.79
CA PHE A 119 1.74 9.42 8.38
C PHE A 119 1.69 10.07 6.99
N LEU A 120 0.87 9.56 6.06
CA LEU A 120 0.66 10.22 4.77
C LEU A 120 0.10 11.64 4.93
N LEU A 121 -0.71 11.88 5.99
CA LEU A 121 -1.25 13.19 6.35
C LEU A 121 -0.19 14.28 6.62
N GLU A 122 1.07 13.91 6.82
CA GLU A 122 2.18 14.86 7.00
C GLU A 122 2.57 15.56 5.68
N SER A 123 2.33 14.89 4.55
CA SER A 123 2.68 15.38 3.21
C SER A 123 1.50 15.52 2.25
N LEU A 124 0.39 14.84 2.49
CA LEU A 124 -0.80 14.84 1.64
C LEU A 124 -2.04 15.16 2.49
N SER A 125 -2.86 16.11 2.07
CA SER A 125 -4.16 16.36 2.71
C SER A 125 -5.17 15.25 2.35
N VAL A 126 -6.29 15.16 3.06
CA VAL A 126 -7.35 14.20 2.69
C VAL A 126 -7.86 14.46 1.28
N ASN A 127 -7.97 15.74 0.88
CA ASN A 127 -8.37 16.12 -0.45
C ASN A 127 -7.37 15.62 -1.50
N ASP A 128 -6.06 15.82 -1.29
CA ASP A 128 -5.01 15.30 -2.19
C ASP A 128 -5.14 13.77 -2.36
N MET A 129 -5.33 13.03 -1.26
CA MET A 129 -5.47 11.58 -1.31
C MET A 129 -6.74 11.14 -2.07
N LEU A 130 -7.85 11.87 -1.93
CA LEU A 130 -9.09 11.59 -2.66
C LEU A 130 -8.96 11.88 -4.15
N GLU A 131 -8.23 12.94 -4.53
CA GLU A 131 -7.90 13.22 -5.93
C GLU A 131 -7.04 12.09 -6.51
N CYS A 132 -5.99 11.67 -5.79
CA CYS A 132 -5.16 10.52 -6.17
C CYS A 132 -6.01 9.24 -6.34
N TYR A 133 -6.93 8.99 -5.40
CA TYR A 133 -7.86 7.86 -5.47
C TYR A 133 -8.78 7.91 -6.68
N SER A 134 -9.29 9.09 -7.04
CA SER A 134 -10.15 9.30 -8.21
C SER A 134 -9.41 9.06 -9.52
N ILE A 135 -8.13 9.47 -9.59
CA ILE A 135 -7.26 9.21 -10.75
C ILE A 135 -6.98 7.71 -10.88
N LYS A 136 -6.57 7.06 -9.78
CA LYS A 136 -6.18 5.64 -9.79
C LYS A 136 -7.36 4.72 -10.01
N TYR A 137 -8.52 5.02 -9.42
CA TYR A 137 -9.72 4.19 -9.45
C TYR A 137 -10.91 5.00 -10.01
N PRO A 138 -10.94 5.29 -11.33
CA PRO A 138 -11.92 6.22 -11.93
C PRO A 138 -13.37 5.75 -11.84
N ASN A 139 -13.60 4.44 -11.64
CA ASN A 139 -14.93 3.85 -11.48
C ASN A 139 -15.38 3.76 -10.01
N SER A 140 -14.55 4.21 -9.07
CA SER A 140 -14.86 4.19 -7.64
C SER A 140 -15.41 5.54 -7.18
N ASN A 141 -16.31 5.53 -6.19
CA ASN A 141 -16.82 6.76 -5.59
C ASN A 141 -15.92 7.23 -4.43
N PRO A 142 -15.27 8.40 -4.53
CA PRO A 142 -14.39 8.92 -3.48
C PRO A 142 -15.11 9.16 -2.14
N MET A 143 -16.43 9.38 -2.16
CA MET A 143 -17.22 9.53 -0.94
C MET A 143 -17.27 8.24 -0.12
N ILE A 144 -17.15 7.07 -0.75
CA ILE A 144 -17.06 5.79 -0.03
C ILE A 144 -15.74 5.73 0.73
N ALA A 145 -14.63 6.07 0.06
CA ALA A 145 -13.31 6.14 0.70
C ALA A 145 -13.28 7.16 1.85
N LEU A 146 -13.82 8.36 1.64
CA LEU A 146 -13.90 9.41 2.67
C LEU A 146 -14.68 8.96 3.91
N LYS A 147 -15.82 8.28 3.71
CA LYS A 147 -16.58 7.72 4.83
C LYS A 147 -15.78 6.63 5.55
N ALA A 148 -15.19 5.71 4.79
CA ALA A 148 -14.48 4.56 5.35
C ALA A 148 -13.26 4.97 6.20
N ILE A 149 -12.47 5.97 5.77
CA ILE A 149 -11.33 6.44 6.58
C ILE A 149 -11.74 7.06 7.93
N SER A 150 -12.98 7.53 8.06
CA SER A 150 -13.53 8.08 9.31
C SER A 150 -14.25 7.03 10.17
N TYR A 151 -14.37 5.79 9.68
CA TYR A 151 -15.07 4.71 10.36
C TYR A 151 -14.07 3.74 11.00
N PHE A 152 -14.01 3.76 12.33
CA PHE A 152 -12.98 3.05 13.10
C PHE A 152 -13.51 1.87 13.92
N GLU A 153 -14.78 1.53 13.79
CA GLU A 153 -15.44 0.50 14.60
C GLU A 153 -15.04 -0.91 14.14
N ASP A 154 -14.77 -1.09 12.85
CA ASP A 154 -14.34 -2.37 12.27
C ASP A 154 -12.86 -2.67 12.50
N ILE A 155 -12.08 -1.74 13.07
CA ILE A 155 -10.65 -1.96 13.29
C ILE A 155 -10.46 -3.10 14.30
N ASP A 156 -9.78 -4.15 13.84
CA ASP A 156 -9.40 -5.29 14.66
C ASP A 156 -7.87 -5.25 14.91
N PRO A 157 -7.42 -5.04 16.16
CA PRO A 157 -6.00 -5.00 16.51
C PRO A 157 -5.27 -6.33 16.29
N ASP A 158 -5.98 -7.46 16.26
CA ASP A 158 -5.40 -8.79 16.13
C ASP A 158 -5.13 -9.16 14.65
N ILE A 159 -5.80 -8.47 13.71
CA ILE A 159 -5.57 -8.66 12.28
C ILE A 159 -4.28 -7.94 11.87
N ASP A 160 -3.23 -8.75 11.66
CA ASP A 160 -1.94 -8.32 11.10
C ASP A 160 -1.31 -7.13 11.86
N PRO A 161 -0.91 -7.37 13.13
CA PRO A 161 -0.50 -6.32 14.04
C PRO A 161 0.76 -5.59 13.57
N PRO A 162 0.76 -4.25 13.52
CA PRO A 162 1.87 -3.47 12.98
C PRO A 162 3.08 -3.44 13.92
N LYS A 163 4.28 -3.62 13.37
CA LYS A 163 5.55 -3.44 14.09
C LYS A 163 6.01 -1.98 14.00
N MET A 164 5.57 -1.15 14.94
CA MET A 164 5.91 0.28 14.98
C MET A 164 7.36 0.54 15.42
N LYS A 165 8.00 1.57 14.84
CA LYS A 165 9.30 2.06 15.34
C LYS A 165 9.15 2.95 16.56
N THR A 166 8.08 3.74 16.60
CA THR A 166 7.71 4.61 17.72
C THR A 166 6.29 4.31 18.20
N PRO A 167 6.02 4.29 19.52
CA PRO A 167 4.67 4.02 20.02
C PRO A 167 3.65 5.05 19.54
N LEU A 168 2.60 4.59 18.87
CA LEU A 168 1.50 5.42 18.39
C LEU A 168 0.17 4.84 18.87
N SER A 169 -0.53 5.60 19.74
CA SER A 169 -1.81 5.17 20.28
C SER A 169 -2.94 5.28 19.26
N LEU A 170 -3.88 4.35 19.27
CA LEU A 170 -5.10 4.40 18.46
C LEU A 170 -5.88 5.72 18.64
N LYS A 171 -5.91 6.27 19.87
CA LYS A 171 -6.55 7.57 20.14
C LYS A 171 -5.95 8.72 19.33
N LYS A 172 -4.61 8.76 19.18
CA LYS A 172 -3.91 9.76 18.37
C LYS A 172 -4.24 9.59 16.88
N ILE A 173 -4.26 8.35 16.40
CA ILE A 173 -4.60 7.99 15.01
C ILE A 173 -6.00 8.50 14.68
N LYS A 174 -7.01 8.08 15.47
CA LYS A 174 -8.41 8.49 15.29
C LYS A 174 -8.54 10.01 15.31
N LYS A 175 -7.91 10.69 16.29
CA LYS A 175 -7.97 12.15 16.40
C LYS A 175 -7.44 12.86 15.15
N ARG A 176 -6.22 12.50 14.67
CA ARG A 176 -5.60 13.15 13.49
C ARG A 176 -6.46 12.93 12.24
N ILE A 177 -6.92 11.70 12.01
CA ILE A 177 -7.73 11.38 10.83
C ILE A 177 -9.08 12.09 10.88
N THR A 178 -9.78 12.10 12.03
CA THR A 178 -11.05 12.84 12.17
C THR A 178 -10.86 14.34 11.92
N GLU A 179 -9.81 14.94 12.46
CA GLU A 179 -9.50 16.35 12.22
C GLU A 179 -9.19 16.62 10.74
N ALA A 180 -8.47 15.71 10.08
CA ALA A 180 -8.17 15.81 8.66
C ALA A 180 -9.43 15.69 7.77
N VAL A 181 -10.37 14.83 8.13
CA VAL A 181 -11.65 14.67 7.41
C VAL A 181 -12.52 15.93 7.56
N LEU A 182 -12.49 16.59 8.71
CA LEU A 182 -13.20 17.86 8.94
C LEU A 182 -12.53 19.04 8.22
N HIS A 183 -11.20 18.98 8.03
CA HIS A 183 -10.40 20.02 7.38
C HIS A 183 -9.64 19.42 6.18
N GLN A 184 -10.36 19.03 5.13
CA GLN A 184 -9.82 18.15 4.07
C GLN A 184 -8.58 18.66 3.34
N TYR A 185 -8.33 19.96 3.32
CA TYR A 185 -7.15 20.58 2.70
C TYR A 185 -5.95 20.74 3.67
N LYS A 186 -6.11 20.34 4.93
CA LYS A 186 -5.07 20.47 5.96
C LYS A 186 -4.08 19.31 5.89
N THR A 187 -2.80 19.64 5.98
CA THR A 187 -1.70 18.70 6.28
C THR A 187 -1.25 18.84 7.73
N PHE A 188 -0.62 17.78 8.25
CA PHE A 188 -0.22 17.65 9.65
C PHE A 188 1.29 17.49 9.73
N LYS A 189 2.04 18.54 9.40
CA LYS A 189 3.50 18.53 9.62
C LYS A 189 3.79 18.40 11.11
N GLU A 190 4.69 17.49 11.47
CA GLU A 190 5.27 17.43 12.82
C GLU A 190 6.29 18.55 13.04
#